data_AF-A0A963PB20-F1
#
_entry.id   AF-A0A963PB20-F1
#
_cell.length_a   1.000
_cell.length_b   1.000
_cell.length_c   1.000
_cell.angle_alpha   90.00
_cell.angle_beta   90.00
_cell.angle_gamma   90.00
#
_symmetry.space_group_name_H-M   'P 1'
#
loop_
_entity.id
_entity.type
_entity.pdbx_description
1 polymer ?
#
loop_
_entity_poly.entity_id
_entity_poly.type
_entity_poly.pdbx_seq_one_letter_code
_entity_poly.pdbx_strand_id
1 'polypeptide(L)'
;SRDAILDGLRAQPGLNHIRMLRLDEQPFNVRRRPWLMSFELGDRLLKTPLPRPLPRDLPMAYKGSWWHVITREFCEWLVDAPETGRYLDFFRHVQAPDELIFQNLIMASPYKGRLADDYRHLVAWSGTGGSPDVFTMAQWHELESSRQWFVRKVDETVDREVLERLAARIGAAVPVMETVAA
;
A
#
# COMPACT_ATOMS: atom_id res chain seq x y z
N SER A 1 -11.48 -14.86 -7.54
CA SER A 1 -12.75 -14.97 -6.81
C SER A 1 -12.48 -14.92 -5.31
N ARG A 2 -13.52 -14.76 -4.47
CA ARG A 2 -13.39 -14.82 -3.00
C ARG A 2 -12.73 -16.12 -2.53
N ASP A 3 -13.16 -17.26 -3.07
CA ASP A 3 -12.67 -18.57 -2.62
C ASP A 3 -11.19 -18.76 -2.94
N ALA A 4 -10.72 -18.30 -4.11
CA ALA A 4 -9.30 -18.31 -4.44
C ALA A 4 -8.44 -17.47 -3.48
N ILE A 5 -8.96 -16.34 -2.98
CA ILE A 5 -8.28 -15.52 -1.97
C ILE A 5 -8.21 -16.31 -0.65
N LEU A 6 -9.32 -16.91 -0.21
CA LEU A 6 -9.36 -17.71 1.00
C LEU A 6 -8.40 -18.91 0.94
N ASP A 7 -8.35 -19.61 -0.18
CA ASP A 7 -7.45 -20.74 -0.38
C ASP A 7 -6.00 -20.29 -0.40
N GLY A 8 -5.69 -19.16 -1.04
CA GLY A 8 -4.36 -18.55 -1.02
C GLY A 8 -3.91 -18.15 0.39
N LEU A 9 -4.81 -17.61 1.21
CA LEU A 9 -4.54 -17.27 2.61
C LEU A 9 -4.35 -18.54 3.47
N ARG A 10 -5.17 -19.57 3.26
CA ARG A 10 -5.05 -20.87 3.97
C ARG A 10 -3.77 -21.62 3.64
N ALA A 11 -3.27 -21.48 2.42
CA ALA A 11 -2.03 -22.12 1.97
C ALA A 11 -0.78 -21.49 2.60
N GLN A 12 -0.86 -20.25 3.09
CA GLN A 12 0.23 -19.50 3.69
C GLN A 12 -0.20 -18.87 5.03
N PRO A 13 -0.60 -19.70 6.01
CA PRO A 13 -1.17 -19.19 7.26
C PRO A 13 -0.12 -18.39 8.04
N GLY A 14 -0.54 -17.26 8.60
CA GLY A 14 0.31 -16.45 9.47
C GLY A 14 1.37 -15.59 8.74
N LEU A 15 1.38 -15.55 7.40
CA LEU A 15 2.22 -14.63 6.64
C LEU A 15 1.53 -13.29 6.38
N ASN A 16 2.32 -12.22 6.38
CA ASN A 16 1.90 -10.87 6.07
C ASN A 16 2.34 -10.49 4.65
N HIS A 17 1.39 -10.06 3.83
CA HIS A 17 1.57 -9.63 2.46
C HIS A 17 1.82 -8.11 2.44
N ILE A 18 3.06 -7.72 2.71
CA ILE A 18 3.50 -6.31 2.75
C ILE A 18 4.59 -6.11 1.71
N ARG A 19 4.45 -5.08 0.87
CA ARG A 19 5.51 -4.71 -0.08
C ARG A 19 6.66 -4.09 0.70
N MET A 20 7.83 -4.74 0.66
CA MET A 20 9.06 -4.29 1.30
C MET A 20 10.05 -3.80 0.26
N LEU A 21 10.39 -2.51 0.29
CA LEU A 21 11.44 -1.89 -0.52
C LEU A 21 12.43 -1.20 0.42
N ARG A 22 13.71 -1.25 0.08
CA ARG A 22 14.74 -0.55 0.86
C ARG A 22 14.63 0.96 0.61
N LEU A 23 14.59 1.75 1.68
CA LEU A 23 14.41 3.20 1.62
C LEU A 23 15.62 3.94 1.02
N ASP A 24 16.83 3.42 1.26
CA ASP A 24 18.09 4.01 0.77
C ASP A 24 18.28 3.89 -0.74
N GLU A 25 17.65 2.89 -1.35
CA GLU A 25 17.62 2.66 -2.80
C GLU A 25 16.58 3.53 -3.54
N GLN A 26 15.79 4.32 -2.81
CA GLN A 26 14.72 5.12 -3.40
C GLN A 26 15.24 6.46 -3.92
N PRO A 27 14.51 7.09 -4.87
CA PRO A 27 14.81 8.43 -5.34
C PRO A 27 15.00 9.43 -4.18
N PHE A 28 15.87 10.43 -4.39
CA PHE A 28 16.28 11.37 -3.33
C PHE A 28 15.11 12.07 -2.64
N ASN A 29 14.09 12.46 -3.40
CA ASN A 29 12.88 13.10 -2.90
C ASN A 29 12.03 12.18 -2.00
N VAL A 30 12.17 10.86 -2.12
CA VAL A 30 11.49 9.87 -1.27
C VAL A 30 12.31 9.57 -0.02
N ARG A 31 13.61 9.23 -0.18
CA ARG A 31 14.45 8.82 0.97
C ARG A 31 14.65 9.92 2.02
N ARG A 32 14.49 11.20 1.65
CA ARG A 32 14.60 12.33 2.58
C ARG A 32 13.32 12.63 3.36
N ARG A 33 12.16 12.07 3.00
CA ARG A 33 10.86 12.39 3.63
C ARG A 33 10.89 12.23 5.16
N PRO A 34 11.47 11.15 5.73
CA PRO A 34 11.51 10.99 7.18
C PRO A 34 12.39 12.03 7.90
N TRP A 35 13.29 12.72 7.18
CA TRP A 35 14.23 13.72 7.69
C TRP A 35 13.72 15.16 7.61
N LEU A 36 12.51 15.37 7.11
CA LEU A 36 11.94 16.69 6.94
C LEU A 36 10.57 16.76 7.62
N MET A 37 10.34 17.86 8.36
CA MET A 37 9.04 18.10 8.98
C MET A 37 7.99 18.41 7.91
N SER A 38 6.86 17.70 8.00
CA SER A 38 5.65 17.97 7.22
C SER A 38 4.47 18.19 8.18
N PHE A 39 3.52 19.03 7.80
CA PHE A 39 2.34 19.34 8.60
C PHE A 39 1.09 19.27 7.72
N GLU A 40 0.06 18.61 8.22
CA GLU A 40 -1.28 18.71 7.64
C GLU A 40 -1.96 19.94 8.24
N LEU A 41 -2.32 20.90 7.38
CA LEU A 41 -2.95 22.16 7.77
C LEU A 41 -4.22 22.33 6.93
N GLY A 42 -5.36 21.95 7.51
CA GLY A 42 -6.63 21.86 6.78
C GLY A 42 -6.57 20.77 5.72
N ASP A 43 -6.78 21.13 4.46
CA ASP A 43 -6.77 20.25 3.28
C ASP A 43 -5.39 20.15 2.60
N ARG A 44 -4.35 20.75 3.20
CA ARG A 44 -3.02 20.85 2.58
C ARG A 44 -1.94 20.18 3.41
N LEU A 45 -1.04 19.50 2.70
CA LEU A 45 0.24 19.06 3.24
C LEU A 45 1.31 20.15 3.02
N LEU A 46 1.71 20.81 4.10
CA LEU A 46 2.85 21.71 4.12
C LEU A 46 4.15 20.91 4.27
N LYS A 47 4.99 20.93 3.25
CA LYS A 47 6.33 20.34 3.28
C LYS A 47 7.34 21.41 3.62
N THR A 48 8.19 21.18 4.63
CA THR A 48 9.18 22.17 5.06
C THR A 48 10.60 21.65 4.82
N PRO A 49 11.60 22.54 4.70
CA PRO A 49 13.01 22.15 4.72
C PRO A 49 13.53 21.93 6.15
N LEU A 50 12.68 22.03 7.19
CA LEU A 50 13.11 21.91 8.57
C LEU A 50 13.53 20.46 8.85
N PRO A 51 14.79 20.23 9.27
CA PRO A 51 15.29 18.89 9.51
C PRO A 51 14.59 18.28 10.71
N ARG A 52 14.49 16.96 10.70
CA ARG A 52 14.01 16.19 11.83
C ARG A 52 14.99 15.09 12.22
N PRO A 53 15.47 15.07 13.47
CA PRO A 53 16.32 13.99 13.93
C PRO A 53 15.50 12.70 14.09
N LEU A 54 16.07 11.59 13.64
CA LEU A 54 15.62 10.26 14.05
C LEU A 54 15.88 10.04 15.52
N PRO A 55 14.94 9.40 16.24
CA PRO A 55 15.30 8.65 17.44
C PRO A 55 16.35 7.60 17.05
N ARG A 56 17.48 7.54 17.77
CA ARG A 56 18.60 6.62 17.44
C ARG A 56 18.19 5.15 17.45
N ASP A 57 17.13 4.84 18.16
CA ASP A 57 16.57 3.52 18.42
C ASP A 57 15.28 3.25 17.63
N LEU A 58 15.02 4.03 16.57
CA LEU A 58 13.88 3.86 15.67
C LEU A 58 14.39 3.76 14.23
N PRO A 59 14.73 2.55 13.76
CA PRO A 59 15.28 2.37 12.42
C PRO A 59 14.25 2.74 11.36
N MET A 60 14.70 3.43 10.31
CA MET A 60 13.88 3.79 9.16
C MET A 60 14.58 3.28 7.90
N ALA A 61 14.33 2.02 7.59
CA ALA A 61 15.07 1.30 6.55
C ALA A 61 14.19 0.92 5.35
N TYR A 62 12.87 0.94 5.51
CA TYR A 62 11.96 0.41 4.52
C TYR A 62 10.88 1.40 4.10
N LYS A 63 10.44 1.28 2.86
CA LYS A 63 9.17 1.82 2.35
C LYS A 63 8.42 0.75 1.58
N GLY A 64 7.19 1.04 1.19
CA GLY A 64 6.41 0.14 0.35
C GLY A 64 5.14 0.75 -0.18
N SER A 65 4.19 -0.15 -0.46
CA SER A 65 2.81 0.18 -0.79
C SER A 65 2.03 0.45 0.49
N TRP A 66 1.06 1.35 0.42
CA TRP A 66 0.04 1.48 1.47
C TRP A 66 -0.92 0.27 1.49
N TRP A 67 -1.12 -0.39 0.35
CA TRP A 67 -1.93 -1.61 0.27
C TRP A 67 -1.18 -2.83 0.80
N HIS A 68 -1.83 -3.60 1.66
CA HIS A 68 -1.28 -4.81 2.27
C HIS A 68 -2.40 -5.77 2.72
N VAL A 69 -2.06 -7.05 2.90
CA VAL A 69 -2.92 -8.02 3.61
C VAL A 69 -2.14 -8.53 4.81
N ILE A 70 -2.64 -8.26 6.01
CA ILE A 70 -1.93 -8.55 7.27
C ILE A 70 -2.76 -9.44 8.18
N THR A 71 -2.07 -10.21 9.03
CA THR A 71 -2.72 -11.17 9.91
C THR A 71 -3.32 -10.49 11.14
N ARG A 72 -4.30 -11.16 11.77
CA ARG A 72 -4.91 -10.67 13.00
C ARG A 72 -3.87 -10.47 14.11
N GLU A 73 -2.95 -11.40 14.26
CA GLU A 73 -1.91 -11.36 15.30
C GLU A 73 -0.99 -10.16 15.11
N PHE A 74 -0.64 -9.83 13.85
CA PHE A 74 0.14 -8.62 13.59
C PHE A 74 -0.67 -7.35 13.86
N CYS A 75 -1.97 -7.32 13.52
CA CYS A 75 -2.84 -6.21 13.90
C CYS A 75 -2.94 -6.02 15.42
N GLU A 76 -3.09 -7.10 16.18
CA GLU A 76 -3.14 -7.05 17.65
C GLU A 76 -1.83 -6.49 18.23
N TRP A 77 -0.68 -6.97 17.72
CA TRP A 77 0.61 -6.39 18.10
C TRP A 77 0.74 -4.92 17.72
N LEU A 78 0.26 -4.52 16.53
CA LEU A 78 0.29 -3.12 16.10
C LEU A 78 -0.49 -2.21 17.06
N VAL A 79 -1.58 -2.67 17.66
CA VAL A 79 -2.39 -1.85 18.58
C VAL A 79 -1.68 -1.62 19.91
N ASP A 80 -1.04 -2.66 20.46
CA ASP A 80 -0.57 -2.64 21.86
C ASP A 80 0.95 -2.41 22.02
N ALA A 81 1.74 -2.59 20.96
CA ALA A 81 3.20 -2.54 21.07
C ALA A 81 3.72 -1.11 21.38
N PRO A 82 4.65 -0.96 22.35
CA PRO A 82 5.33 0.31 22.61
C PRO A 82 6.03 0.89 21.38
N GLU A 83 6.56 0.02 20.52
CA GLU A 83 7.15 0.39 19.24
C GLU A 83 6.15 1.15 18.36
N THR A 84 4.90 0.70 18.27
CA THR A 84 3.85 1.38 17.50
C THR A 84 3.66 2.81 17.97
N GLY A 85 3.54 3.04 19.28
CA GLY A 85 3.40 4.39 19.83
C GLY A 85 4.57 5.30 19.41
N ARG A 86 5.81 4.80 19.50
CA ARG A 86 7.01 5.54 19.10
C ARG A 86 7.03 5.85 17.60
N TYR A 87 6.63 4.91 16.74
CA TYR A 87 6.53 5.14 15.30
C TYR A 87 5.39 6.11 14.96
N LEU A 88 4.24 6.04 15.60
CA LEU A 88 3.13 6.97 15.37
C LEU A 88 3.50 8.40 15.76
N ASP A 89 4.16 8.58 16.90
CA ASP A 89 4.70 9.87 17.32
C ASP A 89 5.72 10.42 16.33
N PHE A 90 6.59 9.55 15.81
CA PHE A 90 7.48 9.90 14.73
C PHE A 90 6.67 10.31 13.48
N PHE A 91 5.76 9.47 12.99
CA PHE A 91 5.11 9.68 11.70
C PHE A 91 4.11 10.84 11.62
N ARG A 92 3.68 11.43 12.75
CA ARG A 92 2.83 12.64 12.81
C ARG A 92 3.30 13.80 11.93
N HIS A 93 4.61 13.90 11.67
CA HIS A 93 5.20 14.99 10.88
C HIS A 93 5.97 14.50 9.65
N VAL A 94 5.60 13.35 9.08
CA VAL A 94 6.24 12.76 7.91
C VAL A 94 5.28 12.80 6.73
N GLN A 95 5.78 13.16 5.54
CA GLN A 95 4.99 13.04 4.32
C GLN A 95 4.76 11.56 3.96
N ALA A 96 3.51 11.20 3.66
CA ALA A 96 3.09 9.86 3.25
C ALA A 96 3.62 8.76 4.20
N PRO A 97 3.24 8.84 5.50
CA PRO A 97 3.74 7.91 6.51
C PRO A 97 3.21 6.47 6.32
N ASP A 98 2.07 6.33 5.67
CA ASP A 98 1.42 5.09 5.26
C ASP A 98 2.30 4.20 4.38
N GLU A 99 3.18 4.80 3.55
CA GLU A 99 4.17 4.06 2.75
C GLU A 99 5.40 3.59 3.54
N LEU A 100 5.47 3.88 4.84
CA LEU A 100 6.65 3.63 5.69
C LEU A 100 6.31 2.84 6.96
N ILE A 101 5.17 3.13 7.58
CA ILE A 101 4.88 2.70 8.94
C ILE A 101 4.80 1.19 9.09
N PHE A 102 4.04 0.50 8.24
CA PHE A 102 3.84 -0.95 8.34
C PHE A 102 5.12 -1.73 8.05
N GLN A 103 5.93 -1.25 7.09
CA GLN A 103 7.18 -1.90 6.70
C GLN A 103 8.20 -1.82 7.83
N ASN A 104 8.32 -0.68 8.52
CA ASN A 104 9.27 -0.56 9.61
C ASN A 104 8.74 -1.22 10.90
N LEU A 105 7.42 -1.16 11.15
CA LEU A 105 6.82 -1.84 12.30
C LEU A 105 6.91 -3.36 12.21
N ILE A 106 6.65 -3.97 11.05
CA ILE A 106 6.79 -5.43 10.94
C ILE A 106 8.23 -5.88 11.20
N MET A 107 9.22 -5.09 10.77
CA MET A 107 10.64 -5.37 10.99
C MET A 107 11.08 -5.16 12.44
N ALA A 108 10.42 -4.24 13.16
CA ALA A 108 10.61 -4.04 14.60
C ALA A 108 9.85 -5.08 15.45
N SER A 109 8.91 -5.81 14.86
CA SER A 109 8.07 -6.77 15.56
C SER A 109 8.64 -8.18 15.60
N PRO A 110 8.08 -9.07 16.44
CA PRO A 110 8.33 -10.52 16.38
C PRO A 110 7.96 -11.16 15.03
N TYR A 111 7.20 -10.47 14.18
CA TYR A 111 6.70 -10.95 12.89
C TYR A 111 7.64 -10.65 11.72
N LYS A 112 8.84 -10.11 11.94
CA LYS A 112 9.82 -9.79 10.87
C LYS A 112 10.15 -10.97 9.92
N GLY A 113 10.02 -12.20 10.41
CA GLY A 113 10.22 -13.43 9.63
C GLY A 113 8.93 -14.00 9.03
N ARG A 114 7.80 -13.32 9.17
CA ARG A 114 6.47 -13.75 8.69
C ARG A 114 5.97 -12.84 7.57
N LEU A 115 6.83 -12.63 6.58
CA LEU A 115 6.52 -11.91 5.36
C LEU A 115 6.30 -12.91 4.22
N ALA A 116 5.28 -12.67 3.41
CA ALA A 116 5.11 -13.36 2.14
C ALA A 116 5.93 -12.68 1.04
N ASP A 117 6.22 -13.41 -0.04
CA ASP A 117 7.02 -12.90 -1.17
C ASP A 117 6.30 -11.81 -1.99
N ASP A 118 4.98 -11.70 -1.84
CA ASP A 118 4.15 -10.79 -2.60
C ASP A 118 3.06 -10.14 -1.72
N TYR A 119 2.63 -8.93 -2.10
CA TYR A 119 1.69 -8.10 -1.35
C TYR A 119 0.25 -8.12 -1.90
N ARG A 120 -0.01 -8.94 -2.93
CA ARG A 120 -1.36 -9.31 -3.41
C ARG A 120 -2.12 -8.22 -4.18
N HIS A 121 -1.45 -7.15 -4.58
CA HIS A 121 -2.03 -6.09 -5.40
C HIS A 121 -1.23 -5.88 -6.69
N LEU A 122 -1.95 -5.81 -7.81
CA LEU A 122 -1.43 -5.34 -9.09
C LEU A 122 -1.64 -3.83 -9.19
N VAL A 123 -0.56 -3.08 -9.41
CA VAL A 123 -0.62 -1.62 -9.56
C VAL A 123 0.28 -1.17 -10.70
N ALA A 124 -0.29 -0.48 -11.69
CA ALA A 124 0.44 0.04 -12.84
C ALA A 124 1.09 1.41 -12.53
N TRP A 125 2.36 1.54 -12.91
CA TRP A 125 3.15 2.77 -12.80
C TRP A 125 4.00 2.94 -14.07
N SER A 126 3.53 3.75 -15.02
CA SER A 126 4.25 4.07 -16.27
C SER A 126 5.02 5.39 -16.23
N GLY A 127 4.78 6.23 -15.22
CA GLY A 127 5.35 7.58 -15.14
C GLY A 127 5.85 7.97 -13.75
N THR A 128 6.31 9.23 -13.64
CA THR A 128 6.80 9.84 -12.39
C THR A 128 5.69 10.54 -11.59
N GLY A 129 4.43 10.32 -11.96
CA GLY A 129 3.26 10.93 -11.32
C GLY A 129 3.06 10.46 -9.88
N GLY A 130 2.25 11.20 -9.13
CA GLY A 130 1.90 10.87 -7.74
C GLY A 130 0.80 9.80 -7.59
N SER A 131 0.27 9.29 -8.70
CA SER A 131 -0.84 8.33 -8.74
C SER A 131 -0.55 7.22 -9.75
N PRO A 132 -1.04 5.99 -9.50
CA PRO A 132 -0.93 4.90 -10.45
C PRO A 132 -1.81 5.14 -11.68
N ASP A 133 -1.49 4.45 -12.77
CA ASP A 133 -2.27 4.52 -14.00
C ASP A 133 -3.62 3.80 -13.87
N VAL A 134 -4.55 4.19 -14.73
CA VAL A 134 -5.80 3.45 -14.93
C VAL A 134 -5.54 2.33 -15.93
N PHE A 135 -5.89 1.10 -15.55
CA PHE A 135 -5.88 -0.04 -16.47
C PHE A 135 -6.96 0.12 -17.52
N THR A 136 -6.60 -0.15 -18.77
CA THR A 136 -7.49 -0.20 -19.94
C THR A 136 -7.39 -1.58 -20.60
N MET A 137 -8.24 -1.85 -21.59
CA MET A 137 -8.18 -3.08 -22.37
C MET A 137 -6.85 -3.28 -23.10
N ALA A 138 -6.08 -2.22 -23.34
CA ALA A 138 -4.71 -2.32 -23.87
C ALA A 138 -3.78 -3.12 -22.95
N GLN A 139 -4.04 -3.13 -21.64
CA GLN A 139 -3.29 -3.89 -20.64
C GLN A 139 -4.00 -5.19 -20.21
N TRP A 140 -5.02 -5.66 -20.94
CA TRP A 140 -5.80 -6.83 -20.53
C TRP A 140 -4.95 -8.09 -20.30
N HIS A 141 -3.94 -8.33 -21.14
CA HIS A 141 -3.05 -9.49 -20.97
C HIS A 141 -2.31 -9.48 -19.61
N GLU A 142 -1.92 -8.31 -19.10
CA GLU A 142 -1.31 -8.18 -17.78
C GLU A 142 -2.32 -8.51 -16.67
N LEU A 143 -3.54 -7.98 -16.77
CA LEU A 143 -4.63 -8.29 -15.84
C LEU A 143 -4.97 -9.78 -15.81
N GLU A 144 -5.07 -10.40 -16.99
CA GLU A 144 -5.51 -11.78 -17.16
C GLU A 144 -4.50 -12.79 -16.63
N SER A 145 -3.21 -12.52 -16.86
CA SER A 145 -2.09 -13.37 -16.44
C SER A 145 -1.65 -13.13 -14.98
N SER A 146 -2.11 -12.04 -14.36
CA SER A 146 -1.79 -11.70 -12.98
C SER A 146 -2.33 -12.72 -11.99
N ARG A 147 -1.50 -13.03 -10.99
CA ARG A 147 -1.86 -13.86 -9.82
C ARG A 147 -2.24 -13.01 -8.60
N GLN A 148 -2.31 -11.69 -8.77
CA GLN A 148 -2.67 -10.76 -7.71
C GLN A 148 -4.15 -10.90 -7.37
N TRP A 149 -4.52 -10.65 -6.11
CA TRP A 149 -5.90 -10.75 -5.65
C TRP A 149 -6.70 -9.48 -5.94
N PHE A 150 -6.00 -8.35 -5.92
CA PHE A 150 -6.57 -7.02 -6.11
C PHE A 150 -5.83 -6.28 -7.22
N VAL A 151 -6.50 -5.31 -7.83
CA VAL A 151 -5.93 -4.43 -8.86
C VAL A 151 -6.27 -2.98 -8.58
N ARG A 152 -5.33 -2.07 -8.88
CA ARG A 152 -5.53 -0.62 -8.85
C ARG A 152 -4.72 0.06 -9.97
N LYS A 153 -5.24 1.02 -10.73
CA LYS A 153 -6.58 1.63 -10.66
C LYS A 153 -7.46 1.13 -11.80
N VAL A 154 -8.75 0.94 -11.53
CA VAL A 154 -9.80 0.72 -12.55
C VAL A 154 -10.76 1.90 -12.42
N ASP A 155 -11.20 2.45 -13.56
CA ASP A 155 -12.07 3.62 -13.61
C ASP A 155 -13.07 3.46 -14.76
N GLU A 156 -14.36 3.32 -14.42
CA GLU A 156 -15.42 3.07 -15.40
C GLU A 156 -15.66 4.25 -16.36
N THR A 157 -15.22 5.45 -16.00
CA THR A 157 -15.29 6.63 -16.88
C THR A 157 -14.19 6.65 -17.93
N VAL A 158 -13.13 5.86 -17.72
CA VAL A 158 -11.99 5.73 -18.64
C VAL A 158 -12.14 4.47 -19.48
N ASP A 159 -12.38 3.33 -18.86
CA ASP A 159 -12.57 2.06 -19.54
C ASP A 159 -13.45 1.11 -18.71
N ARG A 160 -14.76 1.14 -19.01
CA ARG A 160 -15.76 0.28 -18.38
C ARG A 160 -15.59 -1.19 -18.77
N GLU A 161 -15.02 -1.51 -19.93
CA GLU A 161 -14.89 -2.90 -20.40
C GLU A 161 -13.97 -3.69 -19.47
N VAL A 162 -12.91 -3.07 -18.94
CA VAL A 162 -12.04 -3.69 -17.93
C VAL A 162 -12.84 -4.11 -16.70
N LEU A 163 -13.71 -3.23 -16.18
CA LEU A 163 -14.54 -3.53 -15.01
C LEU A 163 -15.52 -4.67 -15.31
N GLU A 164 -16.18 -4.63 -16.47
CA GLU A 164 -17.13 -5.65 -16.90
C GLU A 164 -16.48 -7.04 -17.02
N ARG A 165 -15.30 -7.11 -17.65
CA ARG A 165 -14.57 -8.38 -17.77
C ARG A 165 -14.07 -8.91 -16.44
N LEU A 166 -13.57 -8.05 -15.55
CA LEU A 166 -13.16 -8.45 -14.21
C LEU A 166 -14.36 -8.97 -13.39
N ALA A 167 -15.50 -8.28 -13.45
CA ALA A 167 -16.72 -8.68 -12.78
C ALA A 167 -17.22 -10.05 -13.30
N ALA A 168 -17.29 -10.22 -14.62
CA ALA A 168 -17.65 -11.49 -15.24
C ALA A 168 -16.73 -12.65 -14.80
N ARG A 169 -15.40 -12.41 -14.74
CA ARG A 169 -14.40 -13.41 -14.31
C ARG A 169 -14.62 -13.90 -12.88
N ILE A 170 -15.15 -13.06 -11.99
CA ILE A 170 -15.40 -13.44 -10.59
C ILE A 170 -16.87 -13.70 -10.29
N GLY A 171 -17.75 -13.66 -11.30
CA GLY A 171 -19.19 -13.81 -11.13
C GLY A 171 -19.85 -12.69 -10.32
N ALA A 172 -19.30 -11.49 -10.35
CA ALA A 172 -19.84 -10.31 -9.66
C ALA A 172 -20.75 -9.49 -10.57
N ALA A 173 -21.67 -8.75 -9.98
CA ALA A 173 -22.44 -7.74 -10.69
C ALA A 173 -21.55 -6.54 -11.07
N VAL A 174 -21.84 -5.93 -12.21
CA VAL A 174 -21.22 -4.66 -12.62
C VAL A 174 -22.03 -3.53 -12.02
N PRO A 175 -21.40 -2.53 -11.38
CA PRO A 175 -22.09 -1.32 -10.92
C PRO A 175 -22.87 -0.64 -12.06
N VAL A 176 -24.06 -0.15 -11.72
CA VAL A 176 -24.80 0.74 -12.61
C VAL A 176 -24.13 2.10 -12.55
N MET A 177 -23.92 2.75 -13.69
CA MET A 177 -23.38 4.11 -13.69
C MET A 177 -24.42 5.04 -13.08
N GLU A 178 -24.11 5.63 -11.93
CA GLU A 178 -24.91 6.72 -11.39
C GLU A 178 -24.78 7.91 -12.35
N THR A 179 -25.91 8.32 -12.93
CA THR A 179 -25.95 9.56 -13.70
C THR A 179 -25.81 10.68 -12.68
N VAL A 180 -24.61 11.26 -12.57
CA VAL A 180 -24.43 12.48 -11.78
C VAL A 180 -25.24 13.56 -12.49
N ALA A 181 -26.40 13.90 -11.92
CA ALA A 181 -27.19 15.03 -12.40
C ALA A 181 -26.31 16.28 -12.33
N ALA A 182 -26.20 16.96 -13.47
CA ALA A 182 -25.40 18.17 -13.66
C ALA A 182 -25.86 19.34 -12.78
#